data_AF-A0A967W782-F1
#
_entry.id   AF-A0A967W782-F1
#
_cell.length_a   1.000
_cell.length_b   1.000
_cell.length_c   1.000
_cell.angle_alpha   90.00
_cell.angle_beta   90.00
_cell.angle_gamma   90.00
#
_symmetry.space_group_name_H-M   'P 1'
#
loop_
_entity.id
_entity.type
_entity.pdbx_description
1 polymer ?
#
loop_
_entity_poly.entity_id
_entity_poly.type
_entity_poly.pdbx_seq_one_letter_code
_entity_poly.pdbx_strand_id
1 'polypeptide(L)'
;MQLQNILILLGTIWPVVGFFLVILFGILFSGWLRWVMLLIGPIIFLLPCIIFAKQIAYNGNMLFVALLGVAFIFACVYYPIVGISGVVVLLKQNRDDNQQNQ
;
A
#
# COMPACT_ATOMS: atom_id res chain seq x y z
N MET A 1 1.39 11.23 29.74
CA MET A 1 1.85 12.16 28.68
C MET A 1 2.86 11.54 27.72
N GLN A 2 3.97 10.94 28.18
CA GLN A 2 5.02 10.45 27.25
C GLN A 2 4.54 9.38 26.26
N LEU A 3 3.72 8.42 26.69
CA LEU A 3 3.21 7.35 25.81
C LEU A 3 2.35 7.88 24.66
N GLN A 4 1.49 8.88 24.90
CA GLN A 4 0.65 9.48 23.87
C GLN A 4 1.48 10.18 22.78
N ASN A 5 2.54 10.90 23.16
CA ASN A 5 3.43 11.55 22.21
C ASN A 5 4.17 10.52 21.34
N ILE A 6 4.57 9.39 21.92
CA ILE A 6 5.21 8.29 21.18
C ILE A 6 4.24 7.67 20.18
N LEU A 7 2.98 7.43 20.56
CA LEU A 7 1.96 6.94 19.65
C LEU A 7 1.66 7.91 18.50
N ILE A 8 1.62 9.21 18.77
CA ILE A 8 1.42 10.23 17.74
C ILE A 8 2.62 10.22 16.77
N LEU A 9 3.85 10.22 17.30
CA LEU A 9 5.06 10.18 16.48
C LEU A 9 5.09 8.94 15.58
N LEU A 10 4.85 7.76 16.17
CA LEU A 10 4.79 6.48 15.46
C LEU A 10 3.72 6.51 14.37
N GLY A 11 2.50 6.95 14.69
CA GLY A 11 1.41 7.01 13.73
C GLY A 11 1.63 8.03 12.62
N THR A 12 2.40 9.10 12.86
CA THR A 12 2.72 10.10 11.82
C THR A 12 3.82 9.62 10.87
N ILE A 13 4.76 8.80 11.36
CA ILE A 13 5.84 8.21 10.55
C ILE A 13 5.36 6.97 9.79
N TRP A 14 4.34 6.28 10.32
CA TRP A 14 3.81 5.03 9.76
C TRP A 14 3.40 5.09 8.27
N PRO A 15 2.70 6.12 7.76
CA PRO A 15 2.32 6.21 6.36
C PRO A 15 3.55 6.26 5.44
N VAL A 16 4.59 6.98 5.87
CA VAL A 16 5.84 7.11 5.12
C VAL A 16 6.56 5.77 5.09
N VAL A 17 6.72 5.12 6.24
CA VAL A 17 7.34 3.79 6.34
C VAL A 17 6.56 2.75 5.53
N GLY A 18 5.24 2.78 5.60
CA GLY A 18 4.34 1.93 4.84
C GLY A 18 4.55 2.08 3.33
N PHE A 19 4.66 3.30 2.84
CA PHE A 19 4.94 3.57 1.43
C PHE A 19 6.27 2.97 0.96
N PHE A 20 7.34 3.17 1.74
CA PHE A 20 8.63 2.56 1.45
C PHE A 20 8.58 1.03 1.48
N LEU A 21 7.84 0.43 2.41
CA LEU A 21 7.65 -1.02 2.48
C LEU A 21 6.93 -1.57 1.25
N VAL A 22 5.89 -0.89 0.76
CA VAL A 22 5.19 -1.30 -0.47
C VAL A 22 6.12 -1.28 -1.67
N ILE A 23 6.94 -0.22 -1.81
CA ILE A 23 7.96 -0.15 -2.87
C ILE A 23 8.98 -1.27 -2.71
N LEU A 24 9.49 -1.49 -1.49
CA LEU A 24 10.48 -2.52 -1.21
C LEU A 24 9.95 -3.91 -1.56
N PHE A 25 8.72 -4.25 -1.15
CA PHE A 25 8.08 -5.52 -1.53
C PHE A 25 7.86 -5.65 -3.04
N GLY A 26 7.54 -4.54 -3.72
CA GLY A 26 7.43 -4.52 -5.18
C GLY A 26 8.74 -4.82 -5.91
N ILE A 27 9.90 -4.55 -5.29
CA ILE A 27 11.23 -4.85 -5.81
C ILE A 27 11.71 -6.23 -5.39
N LEU A 28 11.46 -6.61 -4.13
CA LEU A 28 12.00 -7.83 -3.53
C LEU A 28 11.36 -9.11 -4.07
N PHE A 29 10.07 -9.07 -4.40
CA PHE A 29 9.32 -10.24 -4.87
C PHE A 29 9.16 -10.23 -6.39
N SER A 30 9.28 -11.41 -7.00
CA SER A 30 9.07 -11.63 -8.44
C SER A 30 7.90 -12.59 -8.70
N GLY A 31 7.35 -12.57 -9.92
CA GLY A 31 6.27 -13.46 -10.34
C GLY A 31 4.91 -13.16 -9.70
N TRP A 32 4.12 -14.20 -9.44
CA TRP A 32 2.75 -14.08 -8.92
C TRP A 32 2.70 -13.49 -7.49
N LEU A 33 3.71 -13.79 -6.67
CA LEU A 33 3.87 -13.26 -5.32
C LEU A 33 4.03 -11.73 -5.30
N ARG A 34 4.65 -11.16 -6.34
CA ARG A 34 4.75 -9.70 -6.51
C ARG A 34 3.36 -9.07 -6.58
N TRP A 35 2.45 -9.64 -7.36
CA TRP A 35 1.10 -9.12 -7.53
C TRP A 35 0.29 -9.19 -6.23
N VAL A 36 0.40 -10.31 -5.51
CA VAL A 36 -0.24 -10.49 -4.20
C VAL A 36 0.30 -9.46 -3.20
N MET A 37 1.62 -9.28 -3.13
CA MET A 37 2.25 -8.30 -2.25
C MET A 37 1.92 -6.85 -2.63
N LEU A 38 1.84 -6.54 -3.92
CA LEU A 38 1.44 -5.22 -4.39
C LEU A 38 -0.02 -4.90 -4.04
N LEU A 39 -0.92 -5.90 -4.02
CA LEU A 39 -2.32 -5.73 -3.61
C LEU A 39 -2.50 -5.63 -2.10
N ILE A 40 -1.79 -6.46 -1.35
CA ILE A 40 -1.91 -6.56 0.12
C ILE A 40 -1.11 -5.47 0.82
N GLY A 41 0.04 -5.05 0.28
CA GLY A 41 0.94 -4.07 0.88
C GLY A 41 0.24 -2.76 1.28
N PRO A 42 -0.55 -2.12 0.39
CA PRO A 42 -1.30 -0.93 0.74
C PRO A 42 -2.27 -1.15 1.90
N ILE A 43 -2.94 -2.32 1.96
CA ILE A 43 -3.86 -2.68 3.04
C ILE A 43 -3.11 -2.81 4.36
N ILE A 44 -1.96 -3.49 4.35
CA ILE A 44 -1.15 -3.74 5.55
C ILE A 44 -0.73 -2.43 6.22
N PHE A 45 -0.40 -1.38 5.46
CA PHE A 45 -0.03 -0.10 6.07
C PHE A 45 -1.23 0.81 6.35
N LEU A 46 -2.29 0.79 5.53
CA LEU A 46 -3.49 1.60 5.77
C LEU A 46 -4.25 1.17 7.02
N LEU A 47 -4.29 -0.12 7.32
CA LEU A 47 -5.04 -0.68 8.45
C LEU A 47 -4.60 -0.11 9.81
N PRO A 48 -3.30 -0.15 10.19
CA PRO A 48 -2.81 0.53 11.39
C PRO A 48 -2.98 2.05 11.31
N CYS A 49 -2.83 2.68 10.13
CA CYS A 49 -3.13 4.11 9.99
C CYS A 49 -4.58 4.44 10.36
N ILE A 50 -5.56 3.63 9.97
CA ILE A 50 -6.98 3.85 10.34
C ILE A 50 -7.19 3.66 11.84
N ILE A 51 -6.52 2.68 12.46
CA ILE A 51 -6.59 2.45 13.92
C ILE A 51 -6.03 3.67 14.67
N PHE A 52 -4.86 4.16 14.26
CA PHE A 52 -4.25 5.34 14.87
C PHE A 52 -4.97 6.65 14.50
N ALA A 53 -5.66 6.70 13.35
CA ALA A 53 -6.39 7.88 12.90
C ALA A 53 -7.41 8.35 13.91
N LYS A 54 -8.15 7.43 14.54
CA LYS A 54 -9.08 7.81 15.62
C LYS A 54 -8.35 8.53 16.75
N GLN A 55 -7.24 7.98 17.24
CA GLN A 55 -6.52 8.54 18.39
C GLN A 55 -5.76 9.83 18.05
N ILE A 56 -5.25 9.96 16.82
CA ILE A 56 -4.48 11.11 16.37
C ILE A 56 -5.38 12.27 15.93
N ALA A 57 -6.56 11.98 15.35
CA ALA A 57 -7.54 13.00 14.97
C ALA A 57 -8.09 13.77 16.18
N TYR A 58 -8.28 13.11 17.33
CA TYR A 58 -8.69 13.79 18.57
C TYR A 58 -7.67 14.82 19.07
N ASN A 59 -6.39 14.69 18.70
CA ASN A 59 -5.34 15.65 19.05
C ASN A 59 -5.15 16.76 17.99
N GLY A 60 -5.96 16.79 16.92
CA GLY A 60 -5.89 17.86 15.91
C GLY A 60 -4.63 17.86 15.05
N ASN A 61 -3.91 16.74 14.96
CA ASN A 61 -2.70 16.64 14.14
C ASN A 61 -3.04 16.61 12.65
N MET A 62 -3.08 17.79 12.02
CA MET A 62 -3.41 17.96 10.60
C MET A 62 -2.38 17.32 9.66
N LEU A 63 -1.12 17.16 10.07
CA LEU A 63 -0.08 16.53 9.25
C LEU A 63 -0.40 15.06 8.99
N PHE A 64 -0.84 14.34 10.03
CA PHE A 64 -1.27 12.95 9.90
C PHE A 64 -2.47 12.82 8.97
N VAL A 65 -3.46 13.72 9.10
CA VAL A 65 -4.65 13.73 8.25
C VAL A 65 -4.28 14.00 6.78
N ALA A 66 -3.37 14.93 6.52
CA ALA A 66 -2.87 15.21 5.17
C ALA A 66 -2.14 13.99 4.58
N LEU A 67 -1.22 13.38 5.34
CA LEU A 67 -0.50 12.17 4.92
C LEU A 67 -1.44 11.00 4.66
N LEU A 68 -2.44 10.79 5.52
CA LEU A 68 -3.46 9.77 5.34
C LEU A 68 -4.31 10.03 4.09
N GLY A 69 -4.72 11.29 3.86
CA GLY A 69 -5.46 11.68 2.66
C GLY A 69 -4.66 11.43 1.37
N VAL A 70 -3.37 11.80 1.35
CA VAL A 70 -2.47 11.50 0.24
C VAL A 70 -2.33 9.99 0.03
N ALA A 71 -2.19 9.22 1.11
CA ALA A 71 -2.12 7.76 1.03
C ALA A 71 -3.41 7.15 0.44
N PHE A 72 -4.59 7.66 0.78
CA PHE A 72 -5.85 7.23 0.19
C PHE A 72 -5.95 7.57 -1.30
N ILE A 73 -5.58 8.79 -1.70
CA ILE A 73 -5.56 9.20 -3.11
C ILE A 73 -4.61 8.31 -3.89
N PHE A 74 -3.42 8.07 -3.35
CA PHE A 74 -2.43 7.20 -3.96
C PHE A 74 -2.98 5.78 -4.09
N ALA A 75 -3.63 5.22 -3.06
CA ALA A 75 -4.26 3.91 -3.13
C ALA A 75 -5.34 3.86 -4.23
N CYS A 76 -6.20 4.87 -4.34
CA CYS A 76 -7.23 4.95 -5.38
C CYS A 76 -6.65 4.94 -6.81
N VAL A 77 -5.47 5.53 -7.03
CA VAL A 77 -4.80 5.51 -8.33
C VAL A 77 -3.98 4.23 -8.52
N TYR A 78 -3.39 3.71 -7.45
CA TYR A 78 -2.50 2.57 -7.46
C TYR A 78 -3.22 1.24 -7.72
N TYR A 79 -4.37 0.99 -7.06
CA TYR A 79 -5.16 -0.23 -7.27
C TYR A 79 -5.57 -0.48 -8.73
N PRO A 80 -6.12 0.49 -9.48
CA PRO A 80 -6.48 0.27 -10.88
C PRO A 80 -5.24 0.03 -11.75
N ILE A 81 -4.11 0.69 -11.49
CA ILE A 81 -2.88 0.46 -12.25
C ILE A 81 -2.36 -0.97 -12.03
N VAL A 82 -2.30 -1.43 -10.77
CA VAL A 82 -1.88 -2.80 -10.44
C VAL A 82 -2.86 -3.82 -10.99
N GLY A 83 -4.17 -3.57 -10.91
CA GLY A 83 -5.19 -4.43 -11.49
C GLY A 83 -5.05 -4.58 -13.00
N ILE A 84 -4.96 -3.47 -13.74
CA ILE A 84 -4.82 -3.47 -15.20
C ILE A 84 -3.52 -4.18 -15.61
N SER A 85 -2.39 -3.83 -14.99
CA SER A 85 -1.10 -4.43 -15.33
C SER A 85 -1.05 -5.93 -15.01
N GLY A 86 -1.70 -6.38 -13.91
CA GLY A 86 -1.82 -7.79 -13.57
C GLY A 86 -2.64 -8.58 -14.60
N VAL A 87 -3.77 -8.01 -15.05
CA VAL A 87 -4.62 -8.61 -16.10
C VAL A 87 -3.87 -8.69 -17.43
N VAL A 88 -3.15 -7.63 -17.82
CA VAL A 88 -2.35 -7.61 -19.06
C VAL A 88 -1.28 -8.70 -19.05
N VAL A 89 -0.58 -8.90 -17.93
CA VAL A 89 0.43 -9.94 -17.80
C VAL A 89 -0.18 -11.34 -17.87
N LEU A 90 -1.31 -11.57 -17.20
CA LEU A 90 -2.04 -12.83 -17.25
C LEU A 90 -2.51 -13.18 -18.68
N LEU A 91 -3.07 -12.20 -19.39
CA LEU A 91 -3.52 -12.40 -20.78
C LEU A 91 -2.35 -12.68 -21.72
N LYS A 92 -1.21 -12.03 -21.52
CA LYS A 92 0.00 -12.26 -22.31
C LYS A 92 0.56 -13.66 -22.07
N GLN A 93 0.64 -14.09 -20.81
CA GLN A 93 1.12 -15.42 -20.44
C GLN A 93 0.25 -16.54 -21.06
N ASN A 94 -1.07 -16.43 -20.99
CA ASN A 94 -1.99 -17.38 -21.64
C ASN A 94 -1.82 -17.44 -23.17
N ARG A 95 -1.40 -16.35 -23.82
CA ARG A 95 -1.17 -16.33 -25.26
C ARG A 95 0.11 -17.08 -25.63
N ASP A 96 1.17 -16.88 -24.86
CA ASP A 96 2.47 -17.52 -25.10
C ASP A 96 2.37 -19.05 -24.88
N ASP A 97 1.64 -19.49 -23.84
CA ASP A 97 1.39 -20.92 -23.57
C ASP A 97 0.59 -21.62 -24.70
N ASN A 98 -0.34 -20.89 -25.34
CA ASN A 98 -1.11 -21.43 -26.47
C ASN A 98 -0.28 -21.51 -27.76
N GLN A 99 0.74 -20.67 -27.94
CA GLN A 99 1.62 -20.73 -29.11
C GLN A 99 2.68 -21.83 -29.03
N GLN A 100 3.09 -22.24 -27.83
CA GLN A 100 4.03 -23.36 -27.66
C GLN A 100 3.38 -24.74 -27.81
N ASN A 101 2.05 -24.83 -27.68
CA ASN A 101 1.28 -26.07 -27.81
C ASN A 101 0.77 -26.33 -29.24
N GLN A 102 1.11 -25.49 -30.21
CA GLN A 102 0.83 -25.65 -31.65
C GLN A 102 2.10 -26.02 -32.42
#